data_AF-A0A3N5MUN9-F1
#
_entry.id   AF-A0A3N5MUN9-F1
#
_cell.length_a   1.000
_cell.length_b   1.000
_cell.length_c   1.000
_cell.angle_alpha   90.00
_cell.angle_beta   90.00
_cell.angle_gamma   90.00
#
_symmetry.space_group_name_H-M   'P 1'
#
loop_
_entity.id
_entity.type
_entity.pdbx_description
1 polymer ?
#
loop_
_entity_poly.entity_id
_entity_poly.type
_entity_poly.pdbx_seq_one_letter_code
_entity_poly.pdbx_strand_id
1 'polypeptide(L)'
;MAPPASADRFLFHAYLALLLWMPLPFGSNVPWAWSLMEAWVFLISAAWLVLYYRGRVELNQPFARAWPVTLCLAATVLWTVAQTLPLPTGLLGLLSPRALEIQAVAGSYPSLSLELYATRQGAVLTLAYLAFFCLTLLLVNVKERLRLLLLAIVLGGVFQAAYGSLMTLSGLEPGAATGTFINRNHLAGFL
;
A
#
# COMPACT_ATOMS: atom_id res chain seq x y z
N MET A 1 -24.94 13.31 16.92
CA MET A 1 -25.80 12.24 16.39
C MET A 1 -24.86 11.09 16.04
N ALA A 2 -24.91 9.95 16.73
CA ALA A 2 -23.92 8.89 16.50
C ALA A 2 -24.02 8.38 15.05
N PRO A 3 -22.92 8.31 14.27
CA PRO A 3 -22.98 7.81 12.90
C PRO A 3 -23.51 6.38 12.92
N PRO A 4 -24.43 6.01 12.01
CA PRO A 4 -24.99 4.68 11.99
C PRO A 4 -23.87 3.68 11.68
N ALA A 5 -23.63 2.75 12.61
CA ALA A 5 -22.61 1.69 12.53
C ALA A 5 -22.72 0.75 11.30
N SER A 6 -23.67 1.00 10.39
CA SER A 6 -23.90 0.29 9.14
C SER A 6 -23.20 0.92 7.93
N ALA A 7 -22.93 2.23 7.92
CA ALA A 7 -22.55 2.94 6.69
C ALA A 7 -21.18 2.51 6.13
N ASP A 8 -20.20 2.27 7.01
CA ASP A 8 -18.83 1.87 6.65
C ASP A 8 -18.56 0.38 6.90
N ARG A 9 -19.56 -0.39 7.36
CA ARG A 9 -19.41 -1.82 7.65
C ARG A 9 -18.96 -2.59 6.41
N PHE A 10 -19.54 -2.29 5.25
CA PHE A 10 -19.12 -2.91 4.00
C PHE A 10 -17.66 -2.59 3.67
N LEU A 11 -17.24 -1.33 3.83
CA LEU A 11 -15.86 -0.89 3.58
C LEU A 11 -14.88 -1.60 4.51
N PHE A 12 -15.24 -1.80 5.77
CA PHE A 12 -14.43 -2.56 6.73
C PHE A 12 -14.23 -4.02 6.30
N HIS A 13 -15.27 -4.71 5.84
CA HIS A 13 -15.13 -6.10 5.38
C HIS A 13 -14.38 -6.18 4.04
N ALA A 14 -14.58 -5.23 3.13
CA ALA A 14 -13.80 -5.11 1.91
C ALA A 14 -12.30 -4.89 2.21
N TYR A 15 -11.99 -4.07 3.22
CA TYR A 15 -10.63 -3.87 3.72
C TYR A 15 -10.02 -5.15 4.32
N LEU A 16 -10.78 -5.91 5.11
CA LEU A 16 -10.31 -7.21 5.62
C LEU A 16 -10.08 -8.23 4.50
N ALA A 17 -10.95 -8.28 3.50
CA ALA A 17 -10.77 -9.14 2.33
C ALA A 17 -9.49 -8.78 1.56
N LEU A 18 -9.23 -7.47 1.38
CA LEU A 18 -7.98 -6.98 0.78
C LEU A 18 -6.76 -7.42 1.60
N LEU A 19 -6.81 -7.27 2.93
CA LEU A 19 -5.72 -7.67 3.84
C LEU A 19 -5.37 -9.16 3.69
N LEU A 20 -6.38 -10.03 3.58
CA LEU A 20 -6.18 -11.47 3.35
C LEU A 20 -5.72 -11.80 1.94
N TRP A 21 -6.07 -10.95 0.96
CA TRP A 21 -5.70 -11.13 -0.43
C TRP A 21 -4.24 -10.73 -0.71
N MET A 22 -3.74 -9.65 -0.11
CA MET A 22 -2.39 -9.10 -0.36
C MET A 22 -1.24 -10.13 -0.30
N PRO A 23 -1.22 -11.09 0.65
CA PRO A 23 -0.19 -12.13 0.71
C PRO A 23 -0.24 -13.12 -0.46
N LEU A 24 -1.44 -13.43 -0.98
CA LEU A 24 -1.68 -14.58 -1.85
C LEU A 24 -0.92 -14.53 -3.18
N PRO A 25 -0.94 -13.43 -3.96
CA PRO A 25 -0.23 -13.39 -5.23
C PRO A 25 1.23 -12.98 -5.03
N PHE A 26 2.10 -13.92 -4.63
CA PHE A 26 3.54 -13.64 -4.49
C PHE A 26 3.85 -12.50 -3.51
N GLY A 27 3.03 -12.29 -2.48
CA GLY A 27 3.10 -11.12 -1.61
C GLY A 27 2.78 -9.79 -2.32
N SER A 28 1.96 -9.85 -3.37
CA SER A 28 1.68 -8.75 -4.31
C SER A 28 2.91 -8.19 -5.03
N ASN A 29 3.99 -8.98 -5.14
CA ASN A 29 5.25 -8.57 -5.78
C ASN A 29 5.27 -8.81 -7.31
N VAL A 30 4.10 -8.78 -7.94
CA VAL A 30 3.97 -8.94 -9.40
C VAL A 30 3.09 -7.83 -9.98
N PRO A 31 3.34 -7.35 -11.23
CA PRO A 31 2.74 -6.12 -11.70
C PRO A 31 1.21 -6.07 -11.71
N TRP A 32 0.55 -7.19 -12.05
CA TRP A 32 -0.91 -7.24 -12.03
C TRP A 32 -1.46 -7.21 -10.59
N ALA A 33 -0.73 -7.77 -9.63
CA ALA A 33 -1.19 -7.90 -8.25
C ALA A 33 -1.10 -6.57 -7.51
N TRP A 34 0.02 -5.84 -7.61
CA TRP A 34 0.08 -4.50 -7.03
C TRP A 34 -0.95 -3.57 -7.67
N SER A 35 -1.30 -3.75 -8.95
CA SER A 35 -2.23 -2.86 -9.65
C SER A 35 -3.66 -3.09 -9.17
N LEU A 36 -4.02 -4.36 -8.94
CA LEU A 36 -5.29 -4.73 -8.35
C LEU A 36 -5.40 -4.24 -6.90
N MET A 37 -4.33 -4.39 -6.11
CA MET A 37 -4.25 -3.86 -4.75
C MET A 37 -4.47 -2.34 -4.72
N GLU A 38 -3.73 -1.59 -5.54
CA GLU A 38 -3.84 -0.13 -5.68
C GLU A 38 -5.28 0.27 -6.02
N ALA A 39 -5.87 -0.35 -7.04
CA ALA A 39 -7.26 -0.10 -7.44
C ALA A 39 -8.25 -0.39 -6.30
N TRP A 40 -8.08 -1.51 -5.59
CA TRP A 40 -8.96 -1.88 -4.48
C TRP A 40 -8.86 -0.90 -3.32
N VAL A 41 -7.65 -0.48 -2.94
CA VAL A 41 -7.42 0.57 -1.93
C VAL A 41 -8.11 1.86 -2.34
N PHE A 42 -7.87 2.34 -3.56
CA PHE A 42 -8.44 3.60 -4.03
C PHE A 42 -9.97 3.57 -4.12
N LEU A 43 -10.58 2.43 -4.48
CA LEU A 43 -12.03 2.26 -4.45
C LEU A 43 -12.59 2.37 -3.03
N ILE A 44 -11.95 1.74 -2.05
CA ILE A 44 -12.36 1.84 -0.64
C ILE A 44 -12.18 3.27 -0.14
N SER A 45 -11.05 3.92 -0.45
CA SER A 45 -10.80 5.33 -0.11
C SER A 45 -11.82 6.28 -0.72
N ALA A 46 -12.13 6.14 -2.01
CA ALA A 46 -13.12 6.96 -2.70
C ALA A 46 -14.51 6.77 -2.09
N ALA A 47 -14.92 5.52 -1.83
CA ALA A 47 -16.20 5.22 -1.18
C ALA A 47 -16.27 5.82 0.24
N TRP A 48 -15.19 5.74 1.02
CA TRP A 48 -15.11 6.35 2.34
C TRP A 48 -15.25 7.88 2.27
N LEU A 49 -14.56 8.54 1.33
CA LEU A 49 -14.67 9.98 1.11
C LEU A 49 -16.10 10.40 0.72
N VAL A 50 -16.79 9.60 -0.10
CA VAL A 50 -18.21 9.84 -0.45
C VAL A 50 -19.11 9.74 0.78
N LEU A 51 -18.87 8.76 1.66
CA LEU A 51 -19.62 8.65 2.92
C LEU A 51 -19.33 9.84 3.85
N TYR A 52 -18.08 10.30 3.90
CA TYR A 52 -17.67 11.45 4.69
C TYR A 52 -18.34 12.74 4.20
N TYR A 53 -18.31 12.98 2.89
CA TYR A 53 -19.00 14.12 2.27
C TYR A 53 -20.52 14.10 2.52
N ARG A 54 -21.13 12.90 2.59
CA ARG A 54 -22.55 12.72 2.95
C ARG A 54 -22.84 12.80 4.44
N GLY A 55 -21.85 13.10 5.29
CA GLY A 55 -21.99 13.16 6.75
C GLY A 55 -22.36 11.81 7.39
N ARG A 56 -22.07 10.69 6.73
CA ARG A 56 -22.38 9.34 7.22
C ARG A 56 -21.28 8.74 8.08
N VAL A 57 -20.06 9.26 7.95
CA VAL A 57 -18.88 8.89 8.75
C VAL A 57 -18.16 10.15 9.17
N GLU A 58 -17.38 10.06 10.25
CA GLU A 58 -16.61 11.17 10.81
C GLU A 58 -15.13 10.77 10.94
N LEU A 59 -14.26 11.77 11.00
CA LEU A 59 -12.86 11.54 11.34
C LEU A 59 -12.77 11.11 12.80
N ASN A 60 -12.03 10.04 13.07
CA ASN A 60 -11.88 9.51 14.41
C ASN A 60 -10.61 10.02 15.11
N GLN A 61 -10.55 9.88 16.42
CA GLN A 61 -9.42 10.34 17.23
C GLN A 61 -8.08 9.66 16.85
N PRO A 62 -8.01 8.34 16.56
CA PRO A 62 -6.78 7.71 16.09
C PRO A 62 -6.22 8.35 14.82
N PHE A 63 -7.07 8.60 13.82
CA PHE A 63 -6.68 9.27 12.58
C PHE A 63 -6.18 10.69 12.83
N ALA A 64 -6.91 11.49 13.61
CA ALA A 64 -6.52 12.86 13.91
C ALA A 64 -5.20 12.96 14.69
N ARG A 65 -4.93 12.02 15.59
CA ARG A 65 -3.67 11.99 16.37
C ARG A 65 -2.48 11.47 15.59
N ALA A 66 -2.70 10.70 14.53
CA ALA A 66 -1.64 10.15 13.69
C ALA A 66 -1.02 11.16 12.70
N TRP A 67 -1.38 12.46 12.80
CA TRP A 67 -0.94 13.50 11.88
C TRP A 67 0.59 13.53 11.62
N PRO A 68 1.50 13.28 12.58
CA PRO A 68 2.94 13.33 12.27
C PRO A 68 3.34 12.20 11.32
N VAL A 69 2.79 11.00 11.53
CA VAL A 69 3.07 9.83 10.68
C VAL A 69 2.43 10.02 9.31
N THR A 70 1.18 10.49 9.25
CA THR A 70 0.50 10.82 8.01
C THR A 70 1.28 11.87 7.22
N LEU A 71 1.82 12.89 7.88
CA LEU A 71 2.64 13.93 7.25
C LEU A 71 3.95 13.36 6.69
N CYS A 72 4.67 12.51 7.45
CA CYS A 72 5.88 11.86 6.96
C CYS A 72 5.62 11.00 5.72
N LEU A 73 4.54 10.21 5.73
CA LEU A 73 4.15 9.39 4.58
C LEU A 73 3.73 10.25 3.39
N ALA A 74 2.97 11.32 3.63
CA ALA A 74 2.59 12.28 2.59
C ALA A 74 3.82 12.98 2.00
N ALA A 75 4.82 13.33 2.82
CA ALA A 75 6.08 13.90 2.34
C ALA A 75 6.82 12.93 1.41
N THR A 76 6.81 11.62 1.69
CA THR A 76 7.37 10.60 0.79
C THR A 76 6.64 10.54 -0.55
N VAL A 77 5.29 10.61 -0.54
CA VAL A 77 4.50 10.69 -1.78
C VAL A 77 4.83 11.97 -2.56
N LEU A 78 4.86 13.12 -1.88
CA LEU A 78 5.19 14.40 -2.51
C LEU A 78 6.60 14.39 -3.09
N TRP A 79 7.57 13.80 -2.40
CA TRP A 79 8.94 13.65 -2.87
C TRP A 79 9.04 12.77 -4.11
N THR A 80 8.36 11.62 -4.12
CA THR A 80 8.36 10.72 -5.29
C THR A 80 7.67 11.36 -6.50
N VAL A 81 6.58 12.10 -6.29
CA VAL A 81 5.94 12.89 -7.35
C VAL A 81 6.86 14.02 -7.84
N ALA A 82 7.50 14.76 -6.92
CA ALA A 82 8.41 15.86 -7.27
C ALA A 82 9.57 15.40 -8.14
N GLN A 83 10.08 14.18 -7.93
CA GLN A 83 11.13 13.60 -8.77
C GLN A 83 10.71 13.40 -10.24
N THR A 84 9.40 13.30 -10.51
CA THR A 84 8.86 13.10 -11.87
C THR A 84 8.51 14.40 -12.60
N LEU A 85 8.56 15.54 -11.89
CA LEU A 85 8.20 16.84 -12.46
C LEU A 85 9.29 17.34 -13.41
N PRO A 86 8.91 18.05 -14.49
CA PRO A 86 9.86 18.73 -15.34
C PRO A 86 10.58 19.83 -14.55
N LEU A 87 11.90 19.83 -14.58
CA LEU A 87 12.73 20.89 -14.00
C LEU A 87 13.44 21.69 -15.09
N PRO A 88 13.57 23.01 -14.93
CA PRO A 88 14.48 23.80 -15.75
C PRO A 88 15.89 23.21 -15.71
N THR A 89 16.59 23.17 -16.85
CA THR A 89 17.91 22.55 -16.98
C THR A 89 18.94 23.13 -16.00
N GLY A 90 18.85 24.42 -15.67
CA GLY A 90 19.71 25.06 -14.67
C GLY A 90 19.48 24.51 -13.25
N LEU A 91 18.21 24.30 -12.85
CA LEU A 91 17.88 23.68 -11.56
C LEU A 91 18.24 22.20 -11.52
N LEU A 92 17.98 21.48 -12.62
CA LEU A 92 18.35 20.08 -12.73
C LEU A 92 19.88 19.90 -12.66
N GLY A 93 20.65 20.76 -13.33
CA GLY A 93 22.11 20.74 -13.26
C GLY A 93 22.66 21.07 -11.88
N LEU A 94 21.97 21.90 -11.10
CA LEU A 94 22.35 22.20 -9.72
C LEU A 94 22.04 21.05 -8.76
N LEU A 95 20.89 20.40 -8.91
CA LEU A 95 20.46 19.31 -8.03
C LEU A 95 21.11 17.96 -8.38
N SER A 96 21.23 17.67 -9.68
CA SER A 96 21.76 16.40 -10.19
C SER A 96 22.42 16.60 -11.58
N PRO A 97 23.70 16.98 -11.62
CA PRO A 97 24.46 17.11 -12.87
C PRO A 97 24.41 15.83 -13.73
N ARG A 98 24.47 14.66 -13.08
CA ARG A 98 24.44 13.36 -13.77
C ARG A 98 23.10 13.03 -14.41
N ALA A 99 21.98 13.40 -13.77
CA ALA A 99 20.67 13.22 -14.38
C ALA A 99 20.52 14.09 -15.64
N LEU A 100 21.04 15.32 -15.61
CA LEU A 100 21.06 16.20 -16.77
C LEU A 100 21.87 15.62 -17.93
N GLU A 101 23.08 15.09 -17.68
CA GLU A 101 23.91 14.44 -18.69
C GLU A 101 23.19 13.26 -19.36
N ILE A 102 22.64 12.35 -18.55
CA ILE A 102 21.96 11.15 -19.05
C ILE A 102 20.73 11.53 -19.89
N GLN A 103 19.94 12.50 -19.42
CA GLN A 103 18.72 12.92 -20.13
C GLN A 103 19.01 13.74 -21.39
N ALA A 104 20.09 14.53 -21.39
CA ALA A 104 20.55 15.24 -22.58
C ALA A 104 20.99 14.27 -23.68
N VAL A 105 21.69 13.19 -23.32
CA VAL A 105 22.08 12.13 -24.26
C VAL A 105 20.86 11.33 -24.73
N ALA A 106 19.94 11.01 -23.81
CA ALA A 106 18.73 10.25 -24.11
C ALA A 106 17.62 11.06 -24.81
N GLY A 107 17.81 12.37 -25.03
CA GLY A 107 16.78 13.27 -25.57
C GLY A 107 15.47 13.27 -24.76
N SER A 108 15.57 12.98 -23.46
CA SER A 108 14.46 12.60 -22.60
C SER A 108 13.99 13.76 -21.70
N TYR A 109 12.87 13.52 -21.00
CA TYR A 109 12.18 14.52 -20.19
C TYR A 109 13.07 15.02 -19.02
N PRO A 110 13.31 16.35 -18.87
CA PRO A 110 14.24 16.89 -17.89
C PRO A 110 13.65 16.77 -16.47
N SER A 111 13.97 15.72 -15.74
CA SER A 111 13.45 15.43 -14.39
C SER A 111 14.55 14.92 -13.46
N LEU A 112 14.30 14.81 -12.16
CA LEU A 112 15.28 14.18 -11.27
C LEU A 112 15.34 12.66 -11.45
N SER A 113 14.24 12.07 -11.91
CA SER A 113 14.14 10.64 -12.18
C SER A 113 14.86 10.25 -13.48
N LEU A 114 15.66 9.19 -13.41
CA LEU A 114 16.27 8.57 -14.59
C LEU A 114 15.28 7.66 -15.34
N GLU A 115 14.34 7.05 -14.61
CA GLU A 115 13.32 6.17 -15.16
C GLU A 115 11.92 6.62 -14.69
N LEU A 116 11.29 7.46 -15.51
CA LEU A 116 10.02 8.10 -15.15
C LEU A 116 8.90 7.09 -14.91
N TYR A 117 8.83 6.02 -15.70
CA TYR A 117 7.77 5.03 -15.57
C TYR A 117 7.82 4.31 -14.22
N ALA A 118 8.98 3.76 -13.85
CA ALA A 118 9.18 3.11 -12.55
C ALA A 118 8.92 4.08 -11.38
N THR A 119 9.37 5.33 -11.51
CA THR A 119 9.18 6.33 -10.44
C THR A 119 7.70 6.71 -10.28
N ARG A 120 6.96 6.85 -11.38
CA ARG A 120 5.51 7.10 -11.36
C ARG A 120 4.74 5.93 -10.75
N GLN A 121 5.08 4.69 -11.13
CA GLN A 121 4.48 3.50 -10.51
C GLN A 121 4.78 3.46 -9.01
N GLY A 122 6.02 3.76 -8.61
CA GLY A 122 6.39 3.88 -7.20
C GLY A 122 5.61 4.96 -6.46
N ALA A 123 5.31 6.09 -7.09
CA ALA A 123 4.49 7.14 -6.51
C ALA A 123 3.03 6.68 -6.30
N VAL A 124 2.42 5.97 -7.26
CA VAL A 124 1.08 5.39 -7.13
C VAL A 124 1.04 4.36 -6.00
N LEU A 125 2.03 3.46 -5.95
CA LEU A 125 2.12 2.45 -4.90
C LEU A 125 2.29 3.08 -3.51
N THR A 126 3.15 4.09 -3.39
CA THR A 126 3.36 4.82 -2.12
C THR A 126 2.09 5.56 -1.70
N LEU A 127 1.36 6.14 -2.65
CA LEU A 127 0.05 6.76 -2.39
C LEU A 127 -0.97 5.71 -1.92
N ALA A 128 -0.98 4.52 -2.52
CA ALA A 128 -1.83 3.41 -2.08
C ALA A 128 -1.46 2.98 -0.65
N TYR A 129 -0.19 2.91 -0.28
CA TYR A 129 0.22 2.62 1.11
C TYR A 129 -0.20 3.70 2.10
N LEU A 130 -0.08 4.98 1.73
CA LEU A 130 -0.61 6.08 2.55
C LEU A 130 -2.13 5.96 2.73
N ALA A 131 -2.86 5.72 1.64
CA ALA A 131 -4.31 5.54 1.67
C ALA A 131 -4.71 4.32 2.52
N PHE A 132 -4.00 3.21 2.38
CA PHE A 132 -4.19 2.01 3.18
C PHE A 132 -3.97 2.30 4.68
N PHE A 133 -2.88 2.98 5.05
CA PHE A 133 -2.63 3.42 6.42
C PHE A 133 -3.76 4.29 6.98
N CYS A 134 -4.21 5.29 6.21
CA CYS A 134 -5.33 6.14 6.58
C CYS A 134 -6.62 5.32 6.77
N LEU A 135 -6.93 4.39 5.86
CA LEU A 135 -8.08 3.51 5.97
C LEU A 135 -8.02 2.62 7.21
N THR A 136 -6.85 2.09 7.58
CA THR A 136 -6.67 1.35 8.83
C THR A 136 -7.13 2.16 10.02
N LEU A 137 -6.63 3.40 10.13
CA LEU A 137 -6.99 4.27 11.25
C LEU A 137 -8.48 4.63 11.23
N LEU A 138 -9.05 4.89 10.06
CA LEU A 138 -10.45 5.31 9.89
C LEU A 138 -11.45 4.16 10.15
N LEU A 139 -11.17 2.97 9.62
CA LEU A 139 -12.07 1.81 9.69
C LEU A 139 -11.88 0.99 10.97
N VAL A 140 -10.68 0.92 11.52
CA VAL A 140 -10.33 0.10 12.70
C VAL A 140 -10.35 0.97 13.96
N ASN A 141 -11.54 1.46 14.30
CA ASN A 141 -11.75 2.50 15.31
C ASN A 141 -12.40 1.99 16.62
N VAL A 142 -12.79 0.72 16.67
CA VAL A 142 -13.40 0.07 17.84
C VAL A 142 -12.72 -1.27 18.13
N LYS A 143 -12.82 -1.74 19.39
CA LYS A 143 -12.14 -2.95 19.87
C LYS A 143 -12.54 -4.20 19.08
N GLU A 144 -13.80 -4.30 18.68
CA GLU A 144 -14.33 -5.44 17.92
C GLU A 144 -13.69 -5.52 16.53
N ARG A 145 -13.55 -4.36 15.85
CA ARG A 145 -12.91 -4.29 14.53
C ARG A 145 -11.41 -4.56 14.61
N LEU A 146 -10.75 -4.08 15.67
CA LEU A 146 -9.35 -4.42 15.94
C LEU A 146 -9.17 -5.93 16.15
N ARG A 147 -10.06 -6.59 16.92
CA ARG A 147 -10.04 -8.04 17.10
C ARG A 147 -10.21 -8.79 15.77
N LEU A 148 -11.13 -8.35 14.92
CA LEU A 148 -11.34 -8.97 13.60
C LEU A 148 -10.14 -8.78 12.68
N LEU A 149 -9.50 -7.61 12.71
CA LEU A 149 -8.26 -7.38 11.97
C LEU A 149 -7.14 -8.30 12.45
N LEU A 150 -6.93 -8.41 13.75
CA LEU A 150 -5.92 -9.30 14.34
C LEU A 150 -6.22 -10.77 13.99
N LEU A 151 -7.48 -11.18 14.06
CA LEU A 151 -7.90 -12.52 13.66
C LEU A 151 -7.61 -12.78 12.17
N ALA A 152 -7.87 -11.81 11.29
CA ALA A 152 -7.57 -11.93 9.87
C ALA A 152 -6.05 -12.12 9.63
N ILE A 153 -5.20 -11.36 10.34
CA ILE A 153 -3.74 -11.53 10.26
C ILE A 153 -3.33 -12.93 10.71
N VAL A 154 -3.85 -13.40 11.86
CA VAL A 154 -3.53 -14.74 12.39
C VAL A 154 -4.00 -15.84 11.44
N LEU A 155 -5.23 -15.76 10.93
CA LEU A 155 -5.76 -16.73 9.97
C LEU A 155 -4.96 -16.72 8.66
N GLY A 156 -4.55 -15.54 8.18
CA GLY A 156 -3.64 -15.39 7.06
C GLY A 156 -2.30 -16.10 7.31
N GLY A 157 -1.68 -15.88 8.46
CA GLY A 157 -0.41 -16.52 8.84
C GLY A 157 -0.53 -18.03 8.96
N VAL A 158 -1.59 -18.54 9.59
CA VAL A 158 -1.85 -19.99 9.68
C VAL A 158 -2.04 -20.60 8.30
N PHE A 159 -2.81 -19.95 7.41
CA PHE A 159 -2.96 -20.39 6.03
C PHE A 159 -1.62 -20.44 5.30
N GLN A 160 -0.81 -19.38 5.43
CA GLN A 160 0.51 -19.29 4.80
C GLN A 160 1.49 -20.35 5.29
N ALA A 161 1.48 -20.65 6.59
CA ALA A 161 2.30 -21.70 7.19
C ALA A 161 1.87 -23.10 6.72
N ALA A 162 0.57 -23.36 6.65
CA ALA A 162 0.03 -24.62 6.15
C ALA A 162 0.35 -24.80 4.66
N TYR A 163 0.11 -23.78 3.84
CA TYR A 163 0.42 -23.80 2.40
C TYR A 163 1.92 -24.00 2.15
N GLY A 164 2.78 -23.22 2.83
CA GLY A 164 4.23 -23.36 2.72
C GLY A 164 4.72 -24.75 3.11
N SER A 165 4.17 -25.31 4.19
CA SER A 165 4.50 -26.67 4.63
C SER A 165 4.07 -27.73 3.62
N LEU A 166 2.88 -27.61 3.02
CA LEU A 166 2.41 -28.51 1.96
C LEU A 166 3.28 -28.45 0.71
N MET A 167 3.69 -27.25 0.26
CA MET A 167 4.54 -27.07 -0.91
C MET A 167 5.94 -27.67 -0.72
N THR A 168 6.51 -27.52 0.48
CA THR A 168 7.81 -28.12 0.81
C THR A 168 7.72 -29.64 0.95
N LEU A 169 6.71 -30.17 1.65
CA LEU A 169 6.56 -31.61 1.90
C LEU A 169 6.14 -32.40 0.65
N SER A 170 5.40 -31.78 -0.28
CA SER A 170 5.05 -32.37 -1.57
C SER A 170 6.23 -32.47 -2.55
N GLY A 171 7.35 -31.82 -2.23
CA GLY A 171 8.53 -31.76 -3.10
C GLY A 171 8.40 -30.81 -4.29
N LEU A 172 7.31 -30.02 -4.37
CA LEU A 172 7.11 -29.00 -5.41
C LEU A 172 8.06 -27.81 -5.22
N GLU A 173 8.30 -27.41 -3.97
CA GLU A 173 9.28 -26.38 -3.61
C GLU A 173 10.27 -26.94 -2.58
N PRO A 174 11.31 -27.68 -3.02
CA PRO A 174 12.30 -28.26 -2.12
C PRO A 174 13.10 -27.15 -1.44
N GLY A 175 13.14 -27.17 -0.10
CA GLY A 175 13.88 -26.17 0.68
C GLY A 175 13.12 -25.73 1.94
N ALA A 176 13.16 -24.43 2.23
CA ALA A 176 12.45 -23.84 3.35
C ALA A 176 11.06 -23.37 2.93
N ALA A 177 10.07 -23.49 3.83
CA ALA A 177 8.72 -23.00 3.56
C ALA A 177 8.71 -21.49 3.28
N THR A 178 8.14 -21.13 2.13
CA THR A 178 8.02 -19.76 1.60
C THR A 178 6.58 -19.25 1.62
N GLY A 179 5.60 -20.15 1.79
CA GLY A 179 4.19 -19.82 1.68
C GLY A 179 3.88 -19.38 0.25
N THR A 180 3.03 -18.38 0.08
CA THR A 180 2.82 -17.76 -1.24
C THR A 180 3.84 -16.68 -1.55
N PHE A 181 4.88 -16.45 -0.74
CA PHE A 181 5.88 -15.41 -0.98
C PHE A 181 7.05 -15.91 -1.82
N ILE A 182 7.65 -15.03 -2.62
CA ILE A 182 8.90 -15.35 -3.35
C ILE A 182 10.08 -15.50 -2.38
N ASN A 183 10.08 -14.72 -1.29
CA ASN A 183 11.18 -14.69 -0.33
C ASN A 183 10.70 -15.16 1.06
N ARG A 184 11.35 -16.20 1.58
CA ARG A 184 11.11 -16.83 2.89
C ARG A 184 11.08 -15.84 4.07
N ASN A 185 11.84 -14.76 3.99
CA ASN A 185 11.86 -13.76 5.07
C ASN A 185 10.54 -12.99 5.16
N HIS A 186 9.74 -12.93 4.09
CA HIS A 186 8.42 -12.31 4.14
C HIS A 186 7.39 -13.21 4.80
N LEU A 187 7.50 -14.54 4.64
CA LEU A 187 6.69 -15.49 5.39
C LEU A 187 6.96 -15.37 6.90
N ALA A 188 8.23 -15.19 7.28
CA ALA A 188 8.60 -15.01 8.69
C ALA A 188 7.93 -13.77 9.33
N GLY A 189 7.51 -12.77 8.56
CA GLY A 189 6.75 -11.62 9.10
C GLY A 189 5.32 -11.97 9.52
N PHE A 190 4.78 -13.13 9.12
CA PHE A 190 3.48 -13.64 9.53
C PHE A 190 3.55 -14.59 10.75
N LEU A 191 4.76 -14.99 11.18
CA LEU A 191 5.03 -15.96 12.24
C LEU A 191 5.65 -15.29 13.47
#